data_AF-A0A7C5J766-F1
#
_entry.id   AF-A0A7C5J766-F1
#
_cell.length_a   1.000
_cell.length_b   1.000
_cell.length_c   1.000
_cell.angle_alpha   90.00
_cell.angle_beta   90.00
_cell.angle_gamma   90.00
#
_symmetry.space_group_name_H-M   'P 1'
#
loop_
_entity.id
_entity.type
_entity.pdbx_description
1 polymer ?
#
loop_
_entity_poly.entity_id
_entity_poly.type
_entity_poly.pdbx_seq_one_letter_code
_entity_poly.pdbx_strand_id
1 'polypeptide(L)'
;KPVKYYLERKLKSVEGERYYQERELLKTYLMLSDVEHLDIDWATGRFTALWAELQKSTSDVALVDLKKKMLPHVRYYLELIKPEGEDKPRATPVPANAKIVERTRKTLMEVPVSKRYYSLFVDSISHELYDPAQDRIRSNLQFPPVTLETIFTDRPEVLKWLSSKKHKADKKWYEVSGPYTDKGHFAVLANIKEAKEVLESERWVVPLTEEEKQPDRVAANIKRLADDYERRYIDSWEDFLLDVEVRTPVNLEEAIELYAVLQKPEWPYLRLLRRLEDHTQWKGDLKGLKNDKANSIINRRMNRYLSSKTRGLRFGLDITKIGDRASRVPNTFKKTVGFGVPQDGAKSPLNETPLAQYMDIIGRLREEMVQARETNPDASINVVARKLQTAVKETEALLQTRDDMAKRTLLPLLQNPLNVGGNIRLSSHNIGG
;
A
#
# COMPACT_ATOMS: atom_id res chain seq x y z
N LYS A 1 -14.32 32.65 11.03
CA LYS A 1 -13.31 33.56 10.41
C LYS A 1 -11.87 33.00 10.46
N PRO A 2 -11.33 32.49 11.58
CA PRO A 2 -9.95 31.97 11.63
C PRO A 2 -9.66 30.86 10.60
N VAL A 3 -10.62 29.97 10.39
CA VAL A 3 -10.53 28.84 9.46
C VAL A 3 -10.35 29.29 8.01
N LYS A 4 -11.14 30.28 7.55
CA LYS A 4 -11.02 30.88 6.21
C LYS A 4 -9.60 31.38 5.99
N TYR A 5 -9.09 32.23 6.89
CA TYR A 5 -7.77 32.84 6.74
C TYR A 5 -6.64 31.81 6.79
N TYR A 6 -6.79 30.76 7.60
CA TYR A 6 -5.83 29.65 7.62
C TYR A 6 -5.80 28.92 6.27
N LEU A 7 -6.96 28.57 5.72
CA LEU A 7 -7.08 27.93 4.41
C LEU A 7 -6.49 28.82 3.30
N GLU A 8 -6.82 30.12 3.29
CA GLU A 8 -6.27 31.08 2.33
C GLU A 8 -4.74 31.18 2.41
N ARG A 9 -4.18 31.17 3.62
CA ARG A 9 -2.72 31.17 3.82
C ARG A 9 -2.08 29.92 3.22
N LYS A 10 -2.68 28.75 3.43
CA LYS A 10 -2.20 27.47 2.87
C LYS A 10 -2.37 27.42 1.34
N LEU A 11 -3.48 27.95 0.81
CA LEU A 11 -3.73 28.00 -0.64
C LEU A 11 -2.76 28.93 -1.37
N LYS A 12 -2.26 29.98 -0.71
CA LYS A 12 -1.21 30.85 -1.25
C LYS A 12 0.16 30.17 -1.42
N SER A 13 0.39 29.06 -0.72
CA SER A 13 1.63 28.26 -0.77
C SER A 13 1.45 26.96 -1.57
N VAL A 14 0.41 26.84 -2.38
CA VAL A 14 0.20 25.68 -3.26
C VAL A 14 1.20 25.75 -4.41
N GLU A 15 1.85 24.63 -4.69
CA GLU A 15 2.88 24.50 -5.73
C GLU A 15 2.59 23.37 -6.74
N GLY A 16 1.58 22.52 -6.49
CA GLY A 16 1.22 21.40 -7.35
C GLY A 16 2.02 20.11 -7.05
N GLU A 17 2.97 20.17 -6.11
CA GLU A 17 3.80 19.02 -5.74
C GLU A 17 2.97 17.90 -5.10
N ARG A 18 2.07 18.30 -4.18
CA ARG A 18 1.17 17.44 -3.39
C ARG A 18 -0.27 17.57 -3.89
N TYR A 19 -0.46 17.26 -5.17
CA TYR A 19 -1.69 17.53 -5.90
C TYR A 19 -2.97 17.12 -5.16
N TYR A 20 -3.08 15.88 -4.68
CA TYR A 20 -4.26 15.42 -3.96
C TYR A 20 -4.56 16.27 -2.71
N GLN A 21 -3.56 16.52 -1.86
CA GLN A 21 -3.75 17.27 -0.61
C GLN A 21 -4.07 18.74 -0.89
N GLU A 22 -3.44 19.34 -1.88
CA GLU A 22 -3.66 20.73 -2.28
C GLU A 22 -5.02 20.92 -2.96
N ARG A 23 -5.45 19.94 -3.76
CA ARG A 23 -6.81 19.90 -4.34
C ARG A 23 -7.87 19.72 -3.25
N GLU A 24 -7.66 18.82 -2.30
CA GLU A 24 -8.57 18.64 -1.15
C GLU A 24 -8.64 19.90 -0.28
N LEU A 25 -7.53 20.62 -0.13
CA LEU A 25 -7.49 21.93 0.53
C LEU A 25 -8.35 22.96 -0.21
N LEU A 26 -8.22 23.03 -1.55
CA LEU A 26 -9.05 23.92 -2.37
C LEU A 26 -10.53 23.53 -2.29
N LYS A 27 -10.86 22.24 -2.40
CA LYS A 27 -12.22 21.72 -2.25
C LYS A 27 -12.82 22.11 -0.89
N THR A 28 -12.07 21.89 0.18
CA THR A 28 -12.48 22.27 1.55
C THR A 28 -12.75 23.77 1.64
N TYR A 29 -11.88 24.61 1.06
CA TYR A 29 -12.07 26.06 1.07
C TYR A 29 -13.31 26.49 0.27
N LEU A 30 -13.50 25.95 -0.93
CA LEU A 30 -14.63 26.30 -1.80
C LEU A 30 -15.97 25.90 -1.19
N MET A 31 -16.04 24.79 -0.44
CA MET A 31 -17.27 24.38 0.26
C MET A 31 -17.77 25.40 1.31
N LEU A 32 -16.94 26.34 1.77
CA LEU A 32 -17.41 27.42 2.67
C LEU A 32 -18.20 28.51 1.93
N SER A 33 -17.98 28.64 0.62
CA SER A 33 -18.58 29.68 -0.24
C SER A 33 -19.60 29.14 -1.22
N ASP A 34 -19.36 27.94 -1.74
CA ASP A 34 -20.15 27.29 -2.78
C ASP A 34 -21.10 26.27 -2.14
N VAL A 35 -22.23 26.78 -1.65
CA VAL A 35 -23.23 26.02 -0.90
C VAL A 35 -23.85 24.89 -1.72
N GLU A 36 -23.96 25.08 -3.04
CA GLU A 36 -24.53 24.06 -3.94
C GLU A 36 -23.69 22.78 -3.90
N HIS A 37 -22.37 22.93 -3.80
CA HIS A 37 -21.40 21.83 -3.75
C HIS A 37 -20.99 21.41 -2.33
N LEU A 38 -21.52 22.05 -1.29
CA LEU A 38 -21.28 21.64 0.10
C LEU A 38 -21.89 20.26 0.39
N ASP A 39 -21.04 19.29 0.66
CA ASP A 39 -21.39 17.98 1.23
C ASP A 39 -21.19 18.06 2.75
N ILE A 40 -22.28 18.08 3.51
CA ILE A 40 -22.26 18.28 4.98
C ILE A 40 -21.52 17.13 5.67
N ASP A 41 -21.77 15.88 5.29
CA ASP A 41 -21.17 14.73 5.96
C ASP A 41 -19.66 14.68 5.70
N TRP A 42 -19.23 14.93 4.46
CA TRP A 42 -17.82 15.00 4.12
C TRP A 42 -17.11 16.20 4.77
N ALA A 43 -17.72 17.38 4.71
CA ALA A 43 -17.14 18.61 5.22
C ALA A 43 -17.06 18.62 6.75
N THR A 44 -18.01 17.99 7.45
CA THR A 44 -18.06 17.96 8.93
C THR A 44 -16.76 17.41 9.51
N GLY A 45 -16.28 16.25 9.02
CA GLY A 45 -15.04 15.66 9.53
C GLY A 45 -13.81 16.53 9.27
N ARG A 46 -13.70 17.08 8.06
CA ARG A 46 -12.59 17.95 7.64
C ARG A 46 -12.54 19.23 8.46
N PHE A 47 -13.66 19.92 8.60
CA PHE A 47 -13.74 21.14 9.41
C PHE A 47 -13.57 20.86 10.89
N THR A 48 -14.09 19.75 11.42
CA THR A 48 -13.86 19.36 12.82
C THR A 48 -12.38 19.22 13.12
N ALA A 49 -11.63 18.48 12.28
CA ALA A 49 -10.19 18.33 12.45
C ALA A 49 -9.47 19.68 12.38
N LEU A 50 -9.81 20.50 11.39
CA LEU A 50 -9.18 21.81 11.17
C LEU A 50 -9.47 22.80 12.29
N TRP A 51 -10.72 22.87 12.76
CA TRP A 51 -11.11 23.80 13.81
C TRP A 51 -10.50 23.36 15.15
N ALA A 52 -10.41 22.05 15.42
CA ALA A 52 -9.76 21.52 16.61
C ALA A 52 -8.25 21.80 16.62
N GLU A 53 -7.58 21.68 15.47
CA GLU A 53 -6.17 22.04 15.33
C GLU A 53 -5.93 23.53 15.61
N LEU A 54 -6.78 24.41 15.06
CA LEU A 54 -6.69 25.86 15.28
C LEU A 54 -7.00 26.27 16.73
N GLN A 55 -7.84 25.53 17.44
CA GLN A 55 -8.18 25.77 18.85
C GLN A 55 -7.17 25.12 19.81
N LYS A 56 -6.27 24.25 19.33
CA LYS A 56 -5.38 23.49 20.22
C LYS A 56 -4.40 24.37 20.97
N SER A 57 -3.94 25.46 20.36
CA SER A 57 -3.03 26.42 21.01
C SER A 57 -3.70 27.24 22.13
N THR A 58 -5.03 27.22 22.21
CA THR A 58 -5.82 27.97 23.19
C THR A 58 -6.62 27.05 24.12
N SER A 59 -6.34 25.74 24.11
CA SER A 59 -7.08 24.76 24.91
C SER A 59 -6.20 23.67 25.49
N ASP A 60 -6.39 23.44 26.79
CA ASP A 60 -5.73 22.35 27.55
C ASP A 60 -6.36 20.98 27.27
N VAL A 61 -7.49 20.92 26.57
CA VAL A 61 -8.17 19.68 26.22
C VAL A 61 -7.35 18.91 25.17
N ALA A 62 -7.23 17.59 25.32
CA ALA A 62 -6.58 16.75 24.33
C ALA A 62 -7.24 16.90 22.94
N LEU A 63 -6.46 16.82 21.86
CA LEU A 63 -6.97 17.08 20.51
C LEU A 63 -8.13 16.15 20.13
N VAL A 64 -8.08 14.89 20.55
CA VAL A 64 -9.15 13.89 20.33
C VAL A 64 -10.46 14.34 20.98
N ASP A 65 -10.40 14.85 22.21
CA ASP A 65 -11.59 15.30 22.94
C ASP A 65 -12.10 16.65 22.43
N LEU A 66 -11.20 17.53 21.96
CA LEU A 66 -11.59 18.72 21.21
C LEU A 66 -12.38 18.36 19.96
N LYS A 67 -11.88 17.44 19.14
CA LYS A 67 -12.58 16.98 17.93
C LYS A 67 -13.97 16.43 18.26
N LYS A 68 -14.09 15.58 19.29
CA LYS A 68 -15.38 15.04 19.75
C LYS A 68 -16.36 16.14 20.16
N LYS A 69 -15.91 17.13 20.91
CA LYS A 69 -16.75 18.27 21.35
C LYS A 69 -17.13 19.17 20.18
N MET A 70 -16.25 19.37 19.20
CA MET A 70 -16.48 20.28 18.08
C MET A 70 -17.37 19.69 16.98
N LEU A 71 -17.34 18.37 16.80
CA LEU A 71 -18.08 17.67 15.75
C LEU A 71 -19.56 18.09 15.63
N PRO A 72 -20.39 18.06 16.71
CA PRO A 72 -21.80 18.46 16.60
C PRO A 72 -21.97 19.93 16.23
N HIS A 73 -21.09 20.82 16.71
CA HIS A 73 -21.17 22.25 16.41
C HIS A 73 -20.77 22.57 14.97
N VAL A 74 -19.75 21.88 14.45
CA VAL A 74 -19.34 22.01 13.05
C VAL A 74 -20.44 21.51 12.12
N ARG A 75 -21.01 20.34 12.39
CA ARG A 75 -22.13 19.80 11.61
C ARG A 75 -23.30 20.79 11.58
N TYR A 76 -23.72 21.26 12.74
CA TYR A 76 -24.81 22.22 12.86
C TYR A 76 -24.55 23.52 12.09
N TYR A 77 -23.32 24.05 12.14
CA TYR A 77 -22.96 25.23 11.34
C TYR A 77 -23.11 25.00 9.84
N LEU A 78 -22.70 23.84 9.34
CA LEU A 78 -22.83 23.50 7.91
C LEU A 78 -24.30 23.30 7.51
N GLU A 79 -25.12 22.71 8.38
CA GLU A 79 -26.57 22.60 8.20
C GLU A 79 -27.26 23.98 8.20
N LEU A 80 -26.73 24.97 8.93
CA LEU A 80 -27.24 26.35 8.83
C LEU A 80 -26.86 27.04 7.51
N ILE A 81 -25.69 26.71 6.93
CA ILE A 81 -25.26 27.22 5.62
C ILE A 81 -26.06 26.56 4.49
N LYS A 82 -26.31 25.25 4.61
CA LYS A 82 -27.07 24.44 3.66
C LYS A 82 -28.16 23.66 4.40
N PRO A 83 -29.29 24.29 4.71
CA PRO A 83 -30.40 23.57 5.34
C PRO A 83 -30.96 22.52 4.38
N GLU A 84 -31.51 21.44 4.95
CA GLU A 84 -32.16 20.40 4.15
C GLU A 84 -33.48 20.92 3.53
N GLY A 85 -33.79 20.45 2.32
CA GLY A 85 -35.02 20.82 1.61
C GLY A 85 -34.95 22.17 0.90
N GLU A 86 -36.09 22.88 0.86
CA GLU A 86 -36.24 24.17 0.16
C GLU A 86 -35.95 25.38 1.08
N ASP A 87 -35.47 25.13 2.29
CA ASP A 87 -35.18 26.16 3.27
C ASP A 87 -34.07 27.11 2.80
N LYS A 88 -34.21 28.39 3.11
CA LYS A 88 -33.16 29.38 2.83
C LYS A 88 -32.00 29.24 3.82
N PRO A 89 -30.74 29.44 3.38
CA PRO A 89 -29.58 29.47 4.28
C PRO A 89 -29.82 30.35 5.51
N ARG A 90 -29.67 29.77 6.70
CA ARG A 90 -29.86 30.45 7.99
C ARG A 90 -28.57 31.07 8.52
N ALA A 91 -27.44 30.75 7.90
CA ALA A 91 -26.14 31.39 8.09
C ALA A 91 -25.58 31.89 6.76
N THR A 92 -24.93 33.05 6.77
CA THR A 92 -24.26 33.58 5.59
C THR A 92 -23.04 32.71 5.23
N PRO A 93 -22.97 32.19 3.98
CA PRO A 93 -21.79 31.49 3.49
C PRO A 93 -20.57 32.40 3.55
N VAL A 94 -19.39 31.83 3.78
CA VAL A 94 -18.16 32.61 3.87
C VAL A 94 -17.66 32.86 2.46
N PRO A 95 -17.60 34.12 1.97
CA PRO A 95 -17.22 34.38 0.58
C PRO A 95 -15.77 33.96 0.31
N ALA A 96 -15.54 33.35 -0.85
CA ALA A 96 -14.19 33.00 -1.31
C ALA A 96 -13.44 34.20 -1.88
N ASN A 97 -12.11 34.17 -1.76
CA ASN A 97 -11.22 35.10 -2.43
C ASN A 97 -10.93 34.61 -3.86
N ALA A 98 -11.60 35.23 -4.84
CA ALA A 98 -11.51 34.84 -6.24
C ALA A 98 -10.05 34.78 -6.76
N LYS A 99 -9.19 35.71 -6.35
CA LYS A 99 -7.77 35.74 -6.77
C LYS A 99 -6.99 34.52 -6.27
N ILE A 100 -7.27 34.07 -5.04
CA ILE A 100 -6.62 32.88 -4.47
C ILE A 100 -7.14 31.63 -5.18
N VAL A 101 -8.46 31.51 -5.36
CA VAL A 101 -9.08 30.37 -6.06
C VAL A 101 -8.52 30.23 -7.47
N GLU A 102 -8.49 31.31 -8.24
CA GLU A 102 -8.01 31.29 -9.62
C GLU A 102 -6.53 30.92 -9.71
N ARG A 103 -5.68 31.52 -8.86
CA ARG A 103 -4.27 31.15 -8.77
C ARG A 103 -4.10 29.67 -8.44
N THR A 104 -4.78 29.17 -7.41
CA THR A 104 -4.65 27.77 -7.00
C THR A 104 -5.14 26.83 -8.11
N ARG A 105 -6.27 27.12 -8.76
CA ARG A 105 -6.76 26.32 -9.90
C ARG A 105 -5.74 26.28 -11.03
N LYS A 106 -5.16 27.44 -11.39
CA LYS A 106 -4.13 27.52 -12.42
C LYS A 106 -2.91 26.65 -12.07
N THR A 107 -2.36 26.79 -10.86
CA THR A 107 -1.23 25.98 -10.40
C THR A 107 -1.56 24.48 -10.41
N LEU A 108 -2.76 24.11 -9.97
CA LEU A 108 -3.18 22.71 -9.99
C LEU A 108 -3.43 22.20 -11.42
N MET A 109 -3.89 23.02 -12.36
CA MET A 109 -4.07 22.65 -13.78
C MET A 109 -2.74 22.49 -14.54
N GLU A 110 -1.69 23.19 -14.12
CA GLU A 110 -0.33 23.08 -14.69
C GLU A 110 0.34 21.73 -14.33
N VAL A 111 -0.16 21.02 -13.32
CA VAL A 111 0.33 19.68 -12.98
C VAL A 111 -0.02 18.71 -14.13
N PRO A 112 0.94 17.89 -14.61
CA PRO A 112 0.70 16.94 -15.70
C PRO A 112 -0.51 16.05 -15.43
N VAL A 113 -1.38 15.87 -16.43
CA VAL A 113 -2.65 15.12 -16.32
C VAL A 113 -2.44 13.73 -15.72
N SER A 114 -1.40 13.01 -16.17
CA SER A 114 -1.05 11.69 -15.63
C SER A 114 -0.78 11.73 -14.12
N LYS A 115 -0.01 12.70 -13.64
CA LYS A 115 0.27 12.91 -12.21
C LYS A 115 -1.00 13.27 -11.43
N ARG A 116 -1.87 14.13 -12.00
CA ARG A 116 -3.14 14.51 -11.38
C ARG A 116 -4.05 13.32 -11.18
N TYR A 117 -4.22 12.51 -12.23
CA TYR A 117 -5.11 11.34 -12.23
C TYR A 117 -4.56 10.27 -11.28
N TYR A 118 -3.26 10.01 -11.34
CA TYR A 118 -2.62 9.08 -10.41
C TYR A 118 -2.82 9.51 -8.95
N SER A 119 -2.58 10.79 -8.66
CA SER A 119 -2.73 11.31 -7.30
C SER A 119 -4.18 11.26 -6.81
N LEU A 120 -5.15 11.53 -7.69
CA LEU A 120 -6.57 11.56 -7.35
C LEU A 120 -7.18 10.17 -7.16
N PHE A 121 -6.81 9.20 -8.00
CA PHE A 121 -7.47 7.89 -8.05
C PHE A 121 -6.66 6.77 -7.40
N VAL A 122 -5.34 6.93 -7.28
CA VAL A 122 -4.43 5.93 -6.69
C VAL A 122 -3.88 6.42 -5.35
N ASP A 123 -3.14 7.54 -5.31
CA ASP A 123 -2.46 7.98 -4.08
C ASP A 123 -3.45 8.43 -2.98
N SER A 124 -4.67 8.81 -3.35
CA SER A 124 -5.74 9.17 -2.43
C SER A 124 -6.10 8.02 -1.48
N ILE A 125 -6.01 6.77 -1.94
CA ILE A 125 -6.28 5.55 -1.15
C ILE A 125 -5.36 5.48 0.08
N SER A 126 -4.10 5.90 -0.03
CA SER A 126 -3.14 5.93 1.09
C SER A 126 -3.52 6.89 2.22
N HIS A 127 -4.51 7.76 1.99
CA HIS A 127 -4.96 8.78 2.93
C HIS A 127 -6.29 8.43 3.59
N GLU A 128 -6.88 7.27 3.26
CA GLU A 128 -8.17 6.88 3.80
C GLU A 128 -8.07 6.35 5.23
N LEU A 129 -8.92 6.90 6.10
CA LEU A 129 -8.97 6.60 7.52
C LEU A 129 -10.31 5.95 7.90
N TYR A 130 -10.30 5.06 8.89
CA TYR A 130 -11.54 4.53 9.47
C TYR A 130 -12.30 5.63 10.22
N ASP A 131 -11.57 6.47 10.94
CA ASP A 131 -12.08 7.65 11.62
C ASP A 131 -11.25 8.88 11.22
N PRO A 132 -11.81 9.81 10.41
CA PRO A 132 -11.13 11.06 10.03
C PRO A 132 -10.76 11.96 11.21
N ALA A 133 -11.37 11.77 12.39
CA ALA A 133 -11.04 12.51 13.59
C ALA A 133 -9.83 11.94 14.34
N GLN A 134 -9.43 10.69 14.09
CA GLN A 134 -8.26 10.08 14.73
C GLN A 134 -6.97 10.33 13.96
N ASP A 135 -5.84 10.12 14.63
CA ASP A 135 -4.53 10.32 14.03
C ASP A 135 -4.26 9.32 12.89
N ARG A 136 -3.39 9.71 11.97
CA ARG A 136 -2.97 8.88 10.84
C ARG A 136 -1.95 7.85 11.31
N ILE A 137 -2.42 6.85 12.04
CA ILE A 137 -1.65 5.69 12.49
C ILE A 137 -2.11 4.43 11.75
N ARG A 138 -1.26 3.40 11.71
CA ARG A 138 -1.52 2.16 10.98
C ARG A 138 -2.90 1.55 11.28
N SER A 139 -3.31 1.53 12.55
CA SER A 139 -4.60 0.97 12.98
C SER A 139 -5.81 1.79 12.52
N ASN A 140 -5.63 3.07 12.18
CA ASN A 140 -6.67 3.94 11.66
C ASN A 140 -6.67 4.02 10.12
N LEU A 141 -5.65 3.49 9.43
CA LEU A 141 -5.65 3.43 7.96
C LEU A 141 -6.59 2.34 7.47
N GLN A 142 -7.42 2.65 6.47
CA GLN A 142 -8.25 1.64 5.78
C GLN A 142 -7.38 0.68 4.95
N PHE A 143 -6.32 1.24 4.34
CA PHE A 143 -5.37 0.52 3.50
C PHE A 143 -3.94 0.73 4.05
N PRO A 144 -3.59 0.03 5.15
CA PRO A 144 -2.26 0.17 5.73
C PRO A 144 -1.18 -0.37 4.77
N PRO A 145 0.03 0.23 4.74
CA PRO A 145 1.13 -0.29 3.94
C PRO A 145 1.60 -1.67 4.46
N VAL A 146 2.36 -2.41 3.67
CA VAL A 146 3.02 -3.65 4.10
C VAL A 146 4.52 -3.41 4.21
N THR A 147 5.10 -3.84 5.34
CA THR A 147 6.54 -3.79 5.61
C THR A 147 7.03 -5.12 6.16
N LEU A 148 8.33 -5.39 6.08
CA LEU A 148 8.92 -6.62 6.63
C LEU A 148 8.66 -6.74 8.14
N GLU A 149 8.74 -5.63 8.88
CA GLU A 149 8.40 -5.57 10.31
C GLU A 149 6.96 -6.00 10.59
N THR A 150 6.01 -5.54 9.76
CA THR A 150 4.59 -5.88 9.94
C THR A 150 4.27 -7.33 9.61
N ILE A 151 5.11 -8.00 8.80
CA ILE A 151 4.98 -9.43 8.48
C ILE A 151 5.46 -10.30 9.65
N PHE A 152 6.45 -9.83 10.42
CA PHE A 152 7.09 -10.56 11.50
C PHE A 152 6.88 -9.94 12.89
N THR A 153 5.80 -9.18 13.08
CA THR A 153 5.49 -8.53 14.37
C THR A 153 5.38 -9.53 15.52
N ASP A 154 4.85 -10.72 15.25
CA ASP A 154 4.72 -11.85 16.17
C ASP A 154 5.95 -12.76 16.22
N ARG A 155 6.97 -12.51 15.39
CA ARG A 155 8.22 -13.28 15.30
C ARG A 155 9.45 -12.37 15.21
N PRO A 156 9.71 -11.52 16.22
CA PRO A 156 10.82 -10.56 16.19
C PRO A 156 12.19 -11.25 16.09
N GLU A 157 12.32 -12.53 16.48
CA GLU A 157 13.55 -13.30 16.31
C GLU A 157 13.98 -13.44 14.84
N VAL A 158 13.02 -13.39 13.90
CA VAL A 158 13.29 -13.43 12.46
C VAL A 158 13.97 -12.15 12.00
N LEU A 159 13.62 -11.00 12.59
CA LEU A 159 14.15 -9.68 12.19
C LEU A 159 15.62 -9.48 12.58
N LYS A 160 16.19 -10.35 13.42
CA LYS A 160 17.64 -10.44 13.65
C LYS A 160 18.39 -10.88 12.39
N TRP A 161 17.75 -11.73 11.59
CA TRP A 161 18.36 -12.41 10.44
C TRP A 161 17.85 -11.87 9.11
N LEU A 162 16.55 -11.60 9.00
CA LEU A 162 15.93 -10.99 7.83
C LEU A 162 15.75 -9.49 8.11
N SER A 163 16.27 -8.66 7.23
CA SER A 163 16.25 -7.22 7.34
C SER A 163 15.82 -6.58 6.03
N SER A 164 15.67 -5.26 6.06
CA SER A 164 15.43 -4.42 4.89
C SER A 164 16.71 -3.64 4.57
N LYS A 165 17.13 -3.62 3.29
CA LYS A 165 18.26 -2.82 2.82
C LYS A 165 18.03 -1.35 3.15
N LYS A 166 16.82 -0.86 2.91
CA LYS A 166 16.39 0.49 3.29
C LYS A 166 16.46 0.71 4.79
N HIS A 167 16.06 -0.26 5.61
CA HIS A 167 16.12 -0.12 7.06
C HIS A 167 17.56 -0.06 7.57
N LYS A 168 18.50 -0.78 6.94
CA LYS A 168 19.92 -0.67 7.26
C LYS A 168 20.48 0.72 6.92
N ALA A 169 20.13 1.25 5.75
CA ALA A 169 20.61 2.55 5.27
C ALA A 169 19.97 3.74 6.02
N ASP A 170 18.64 3.77 6.12
CA ASP A 170 17.88 4.96 6.53
C ASP A 170 17.13 4.81 7.85
N LYS A 171 17.22 3.63 8.52
CA LYS A 171 16.36 3.26 9.67
C LYS A 171 14.86 3.33 9.37
N LYS A 172 14.50 3.18 8.09
CA LYS A 172 13.12 3.12 7.60
C LYS A 172 12.90 1.83 6.83
N TRP A 173 11.84 1.11 7.13
CA TRP A 173 11.45 -0.06 6.37
C TRP A 173 11.02 0.34 4.96
N TYR A 174 11.32 -0.50 3.96
CA TYR A 174 10.63 -0.39 2.68
C TYR A 174 9.13 -0.68 2.90
N GLU A 175 8.29 0.11 2.25
CA GLU A 175 6.84 0.02 2.39
C GLU A 175 6.19 -0.22 1.02
N VAL A 176 5.46 -1.33 0.91
CA VAL A 176 4.46 -1.46 -0.16
C VAL A 176 3.26 -0.62 0.24
N SER A 177 3.04 0.50 -0.45
CA SER A 177 1.97 1.44 -0.11
C SER A 177 0.58 0.79 -0.22
N GLY A 178 -0.38 1.29 0.55
CA GLY A 178 -1.77 0.81 0.59
C GLY A 178 -2.43 0.54 -0.77
N PRO A 179 -2.30 1.41 -1.79
CA PRO A 179 -2.85 1.20 -3.14
C PRO A 179 -2.33 -0.03 -3.85
N TYR A 180 -1.17 -0.56 -3.44
CA TYR A 180 -0.53 -1.74 -4.01
C TYR A 180 -0.70 -2.98 -3.13
N THR A 181 -1.65 -2.96 -2.20
CA THR A 181 -2.08 -4.15 -1.45
C THR A 181 -3.30 -4.77 -2.12
N ASP A 182 -3.68 -5.98 -1.73
CA ASP A 182 -4.88 -6.67 -2.25
C ASP A 182 -6.16 -5.82 -2.08
N LYS A 183 -6.43 -5.36 -0.85
CA LYS A 183 -7.60 -4.51 -0.57
C LYS A 183 -7.51 -3.17 -1.29
N GLY A 184 -6.32 -2.56 -1.32
CA GLY A 184 -6.11 -1.30 -2.03
C GLY A 184 -6.31 -1.44 -3.53
N HIS A 185 -5.96 -2.59 -4.11
CA HIS A 185 -6.13 -2.88 -5.52
C HIS A 185 -7.58 -2.74 -5.97
N PHE A 186 -8.49 -3.40 -5.26
CA PHE A 186 -9.91 -3.32 -5.58
C PHE A 186 -10.47 -1.90 -5.39
N ALA A 187 -9.98 -1.15 -4.39
CA ALA A 187 -10.38 0.24 -4.19
C ALA A 187 -9.89 1.16 -5.32
N VAL A 188 -8.64 0.98 -5.79
CA VAL A 188 -8.10 1.71 -6.94
C VAL A 188 -8.89 1.40 -8.21
N LEU A 189 -9.19 0.13 -8.48
CA LEU A 189 -9.96 -0.23 -9.66
C LEU A 189 -11.38 0.35 -9.62
N ALA A 190 -12.02 0.40 -8.45
CA ALA A 190 -13.30 1.09 -8.28
C ALA A 190 -13.17 2.60 -8.56
N ASN A 191 -12.12 3.26 -8.06
CA ASN A 191 -11.85 4.67 -8.34
C ASN A 191 -11.61 4.94 -9.83
N ILE A 192 -10.86 4.07 -10.52
CA ILE A 192 -10.57 4.19 -11.96
C ILE A 192 -11.85 4.03 -12.79
N LYS A 193 -12.73 3.09 -12.40
CA LYS A 193 -13.99 2.84 -13.09
C LYS A 193 -14.91 4.06 -13.08
N GLU A 194 -15.00 4.76 -11.95
CA GLU A 194 -15.84 5.95 -11.77
C GLU A 194 -15.08 7.27 -12.06
N ALA A 195 -13.85 7.17 -12.58
CA ALA A 195 -12.97 8.33 -12.72
C ALA A 195 -13.56 9.42 -13.62
N LYS A 196 -14.27 9.03 -14.68
CA LYS A 196 -14.88 9.98 -15.62
C LYS A 196 -15.98 10.80 -14.93
N GLU A 197 -16.88 10.13 -14.22
CA GLU A 197 -18.00 10.73 -13.50
C GLU A 197 -17.49 11.65 -12.37
N VAL A 198 -16.43 11.23 -11.66
CA VAL A 198 -15.78 12.06 -10.63
C VAL A 198 -15.13 13.29 -11.25
N LEU A 199 -14.42 13.17 -12.38
CA LEU A 199 -13.82 14.29 -13.09
C LEU A 199 -14.87 15.28 -13.60
N GLU A 200 -16.04 14.79 -14.04
CA GLU A 200 -17.16 15.61 -14.51
C GLU A 200 -17.86 16.35 -13.37
N SER A 201 -18.19 15.63 -12.28
CA SER A 201 -18.90 16.19 -11.13
C SER A 201 -18.04 17.13 -10.28
N GLU A 202 -16.71 16.98 -10.26
CA GLU A 202 -15.81 17.80 -9.45
C GLU A 202 -15.06 18.89 -10.25
N ARG A 203 -15.53 19.25 -11.46
CA ARG A 203 -14.98 20.36 -12.28
C ARG A 203 -15.03 21.72 -11.56
N TRP A 204 -15.97 21.88 -10.63
CA TRP A 204 -16.08 23.07 -9.79
C TRP A 204 -14.88 23.24 -8.84
N VAL A 205 -14.09 22.20 -8.56
CA VAL A 205 -12.86 22.32 -7.76
C VAL A 205 -11.70 22.73 -8.65
N VAL A 206 -11.32 21.86 -9.59
CA VAL A 206 -10.28 22.08 -10.60
C VAL A 206 -10.89 21.75 -11.96
N PRO A 207 -11.04 22.74 -12.86
CA PRO A 207 -11.57 22.50 -14.19
C PRO A 207 -10.69 21.56 -15.02
N LEU A 208 -11.31 20.93 -16.02
CA LEU A 208 -10.57 20.21 -17.07
C LEU A 208 -9.81 21.22 -17.95
N THR A 209 -8.60 20.83 -18.38
CA THR A 209 -7.85 21.61 -19.37
C THR A 209 -8.53 21.54 -20.75
N GLU A 210 -8.15 22.44 -21.66
CA GLU A 210 -8.66 22.41 -23.04
C GLU A 210 -8.35 21.09 -23.77
N GLU A 211 -7.22 20.46 -23.47
CA GLU A 211 -6.90 19.12 -24.00
C GLU A 211 -7.86 18.06 -23.45
N GLU A 212 -8.12 18.07 -22.14
CA GLU A 212 -9.04 17.11 -21.51
C GLU A 212 -10.49 17.27 -21.96
N LYS A 213 -10.89 18.47 -22.41
CA LYS A 213 -12.22 18.73 -22.97
C LYS A 213 -12.43 18.13 -24.35
N GLN A 214 -11.37 17.75 -25.07
CA GLN A 214 -11.51 17.08 -26.36
C GLN A 214 -12.20 15.72 -26.19
N PRO A 215 -12.98 15.27 -27.19
CA PRO A 215 -13.62 13.95 -27.16
C PRO A 215 -12.60 12.84 -26.86
N ASP A 216 -13.02 11.87 -26.06
CA ASP A 216 -12.28 10.64 -25.71
C ASP A 216 -10.94 10.82 -24.97
N ARG A 217 -10.42 12.04 -24.78
CA ARG A 217 -9.13 12.28 -24.09
C ARG A 217 -9.15 11.82 -22.64
N VAL A 218 -10.24 12.08 -21.92
CA VAL A 218 -10.41 11.60 -20.54
C VAL A 218 -10.36 10.08 -20.49
N ALA A 219 -11.08 9.39 -21.39
CA ALA A 219 -11.08 7.93 -21.47
C ALA A 219 -9.68 7.36 -21.80
N ALA A 220 -8.97 7.99 -22.75
CA ALA A 220 -7.59 7.61 -23.08
C ALA A 220 -6.63 7.79 -21.90
N ASN A 221 -6.75 8.89 -21.14
CA ASN A 221 -5.94 9.15 -19.96
C ASN A 221 -6.26 8.18 -18.81
N ILE A 222 -7.53 7.81 -18.62
CA ILE A 222 -7.94 6.77 -17.65
C ILE A 222 -7.36 5.40 -18.03
N LYS A 223 -7.35 5.05 -19.33
CA LYS A 223 -6.72 3.80 -19.79
C LYS A 223 -5.22 3.78 -19.48
N ARG A 224 -4.50 4.87 -19.76
CA ARG A 224 -3.08 5.02 -19.42
C ARG A 224 -2.84 4.95 -17.91
N LEU A 225 -3.71 5.56 -17.11
CA LEU A 225 -3.67 5.47 -15.65
C LEU A 225 -3.73 4.01 -15.18
N ALA A 226 -4.62 3.20 -15.75
CA ALA A 226 -4.71 1.78 -15.40
C ALA A 226 -3.43 1.00 -15.76
N ASP A 227 -2.83 1.28 -16.92
CA ASP A 227 -1.55 0.69 -17.33
C ASP A 227 -0.39 1.09 -16.40
N ASP A 228 -0.31 2.38 -16.04
CA ASP A 228 0.70 2.92 -15.15
C ASP A 228 0.58 2.38 -13.73
N TYR A 229 -0.65 2.27 -13.24
CA TYR A 229 -0.96 1.69 -11.93
C TYR A 229 -0.50 0.24 -11.85
N GLU A 230 -0.82 -0.58 -12.85
CA GLU A 230 -0.44 -1.99 -12.88
C GLU A 230 1.09 -2.17 -12.90
N ARG A 231 1.81 -1.36 -13.70
CA ARG A 231 3.27 -1.36 -13.70
C ARG A 231 3.83 -1.03 -12.32
N ARG A 232 3.36 0.06 -11.69
CA ARG A 232 3.83 0.46 -10.36
C ARG A 232 3.46 -0.54 -9.26
N TYR A 233 2.37 -1.29 -9.43
CA TYR A 233 2.00 -2.40 -8.55
C TYR A 233 3.07 -3.49 -8.59
N ILE A 234 3.50 -3.88 -9.79
CA ILE A 234 4.57 -4.86 -10.00
C ILE A 234 5.87 -4.32 -9.40
N ASP A 235 6.28 -3.11 -9.76
CA ASP A 235 7.51 -2.49 -9.28
C ASP A 235 7.55 -2.45 -7.74
N SER A 236 6.44 -2.08 -7.09
CA SER A 236 6.37 -1.98 -5.62
C SER A 236 6.61 -3.32 -4.92
N TRP A 237 6.07 -4.42 -5.45
CA TRP A 237 6.27 -5.75 -4.87
C TRP A 237 7.62 -6.36 -5.23
N GLU A 238 8.11 -6.11 -6.44
CA GLU A 238 9.45 -6.48 -6.86
C GLU A 238 10.50 -5.82 -5.96
N ASP A 239 10.45 -4.49 -5.84
CA ASP A 239 11.36 -3.71 -5.01
C ASP A 239 11.30 -4.13 -3.55
N PHE A 240 10.10 -4.43 -3.03
CA PHE A 240 9.96 -4.96 -1.68
C PHE A 240 10.74 -6.27 -1.50
N LEU A 241 10.60 -7.23 -2.41
CA LEU A 241 11.34 -8.50 -2.34
C LEU A 241 12.85 -8.29 -2.50
N LEU A 242 13.26 -7.37 -3.38
CA LEU A 242 14.67 -7.02 -3.57
C LEU A 242 15.26 -6.27 -2.37
N ASP A 243 14.43 -5.56 -1.60
CA ASP A 243 14.81 -4.88 -0.37
C ASP A 243 14.98 -5.86 0.81
N VAL A 244 14.30 -7.01 0.80
CA VAL A 244 14.52 -8.05 1.81
C VAL A 244 15.94 -8.62 1.66
N GLU A 245 16.65 -8.65 2.78
CA GLU A 245 18.02 -9.15 2.86
C GLU A 245 18.17 -10.08 4.06
N VAL A 246 18.67 -11.29 3.82
CA VAL A 246 19.09 -12.19 4.90
C VAL A 246 20.58 -11.98 5.21
N ARG A 247 20.88 -11.83 6.49
CA ARG A 247 22.24 -11.70 7.01
C ARG A 247 23.00 -13.00 6.81
N THR A 248 24.18 -12.90 6.22
CA THR A 248 25.14 -13.98 6.11
C THR A 248 25.70 -14.33 7.50
N PRO A 249 25.64 -15.61 7.94
CA PRO A 249 26.22 -16.02 9.21
C PRO A 249 27.76 -15.98 9.13
N VAL A 250 28.43 -15.44 10.15
CA VAL A 250 29.90 -15.28 10.11
C VAL A 250 30.66 -16.53 10.58
N ASN A 251 29.99 -17.43 11.29
CA ASN A 251 30.57 -18.65 11.84
C ASN A 251 29.52 -19.77 11.95
N LEU A 252 29.94 -20.96 12.41
CA LEU A 252 29.05 -22.11 12.56
C LEU A 252 27.93 -21.87 13.59
N GLU A 253 28.21 -21.14 14.67
CA GLU A 253 27.22 -20.86 15.71
C GLU A 253 26.07 -20.00 15.17
N GLU A 254 26.41 -18.91 14.47
CA GLU A 254 25.43 -18.06 13.80
C GLU A 254 24.66 -18.83 12.71
N ALA A 255 25.31 -19.74 11.98
CA ALA A 255 24.64 -20.56 10.97
C ALA A 255 23.62 -21.53 11.60
N ILE A 256 23.99 -22.20 12.70
CA ILE A 256 23.08 -23.09 13.43
C ILE A 256 21.86 -22.31 13.96
N GLU A 257 22.08 -21.12 14.51
CA GLU A 257 20.99 -20.26 15.00
C GLU A 257 20.08 -19.79 13.86
N LEU A 258 20.67 -19.29 12.77
CA LEU A 258 19.93 -18.87 11.57
C LEU A 258 19.07 -20.01 11.03
N TYR A 259 19.64 -21.20 10.84
CA TYR A 259 18.92 -22.35 10.30
C TYR A 259 17.80 -22.79 11.25
N ALA A 260 18.01 -22.75 12.56
CA ALA A 260 16.95 -23.03 13.52
C ALA A 260 15.77 -22.04 13.38
N VAL A 261 16.06 -20.74 13.19
CA VAL A 261 15.03 -19.70 13.00
C VAL A 261 14.28 -19.90 11.68
N LEU A 262 14.99 -20.21 10.59
CA LEU A 262 14.41 -20.45 9.27
C LEU A 262 13.53 -21.72 9.23
N GLN A 263 13.93 -22.78 9.93
CA GLN A 263 13.20 -24.05 9.95
C GLN A 263 11.99 -24.06 10.88
N LYS A 264 11.88 -23.11 11.81
CA LYS A 264 10.74 -23.03 12.73
C LYS A 264 9.43 -22.78 11.94
N PRO A 265 8.44 -23.69 12.00
CA PRO A 265 7.14 -23.48 11.35
C PRO A 265 6.40 -22.29 11.98
N GLU A 266 5.67 -21.46 11.27
CA GLU A 266 5.57 -21.20 9.82
C GLU A 266 6.89 -20.59 9.28
N TRP A 267 7.55 -21.25 8.31
CA TRP A 267 8.88 -20.83 7.82
C TRP A 267 8.90 -19.36 7.36
N PRO A 268 9.92 -18.55 7.72
CA PRO A 268 9.97 -17.14 7.34
C PRO A 268 9.84 -16.89 5.83
N TYR A 269 10.50 -17.68 5.00
CA TYR A 269 10.40 -17.57 3.54
C TYR A 269 9.02 -17.96 3.02
N LEU A 270 8.38 -18.97 3.61
CA LEU A 270 7.00 -19.33 3.27
C LEU A 270 6.05 -18.19 3.61
N ARG A 271 6.22 -17.55 4.77
CA ARG A 271 5.39 -16.42 5.18
C ARG A 271 5.55 -15.22 4.23
N LEU A 272 6.76 -14.91 3.76
CA LEU A 272 6.98 -13.88 2.74
C LEU A 272 6.28 -14.22 1.43
N LEU A 273 6.39 -15.47 0.95
CA LEU A 273 5.75 -15.91 -0.28
C LEU A 273 4.23 -15.97 -0.18
N ARG A 274 3.67 -16.31 0.97
CA ARG A 274 2.23 -16.20 1.26
C ARG A 274 1.76 -14.75 1.26
N ARG A 275 2.56 -13.82 1.78
CA ARG A 275 2.23 -12.39 1.70
C ARG A 275 2.26 -11.88 0.25
N LEU A 276 3.23 -12.33 -0.54
CA LEU A 276 3.26 -12.03 -1.97
C LEU A 276 2.04 -12.65 -2.67
N GLU A 277 1.67 -13.89 -2.33
CA GLU A 277 0.48 -14.57 -2.85
C GLU A 277 -0.81 -13.78 -2.55
N ASP A 278 -1.03 -13.43 -1.27
CA ASP A 278 -2.18 -12.68 -0.78
C ASP A 278 -2.42 -11.40 -1.61
N HIS A 279 -1.34 -10.76 -2.05
CA HIS A 279 -1.40 -9.46 -2.72
C HIS A 279 -1.27 -9.52 -4.25
N THR A 280 -0.77 -10.60 -4.83
CA THR A 280 -0.52 -10.64 -6.28
C THR A 280 -1.29 -11.69 -7.04
N GLN A 281 -1.71 -12.78 -6.40
CA GLN A 281 -2.31 -13.92 -7.09
C GLN A 281 -3.83 -13.88 -7.10
N TRP A 282 -4.43 -13.10 -6.19
CA TRP A 282 -5.89 -12.91 -6.05
C TRP A 282 -6.64 -14.25 -6.06
N LYS A 283 -6.06 -15.25 -5.39
CA LYS A 283 -6.60 -16.62 -5.34
C LYS A 283 -7.99 -16.59 -4.71
N GLY A 284 -9.03 -16.74 -5.53
CA GLY A 284 -10.37 -17.09 -5.07
C GLY A 284 -11.25 -15.99 -4.46
N ASP A 285 -10.84 -14.71 -4.45
CA ASP A 285 -11.55 -13.68 -3.67
C ASP A 285 -12.33 -12.61 -4.44
N LEU A 286 -12.97 -13.02 -5.53
CA LEU A 286 -14.35 -12.54 -5.76
C LEU A 286 -15.37 -13.30 -4.90
N LYS A 287 -14.99 -14.43 -4.25
CA LYS A 287 -15.88 -15.25 -3.41
C LYS A 287 -15.72 -15.05 -1.90
N GLY A 288 -14.55 -14.73 -1.34
CA GLY A 288 -14.45 -14.24 0.06
C GLY A 288 -14.84 -12.77 0.21
N LEU A 289 -14.90 -12.03 -0.90
CA LEU A 289 -15.75 -10.84 -1.01
C LEU A 289 -17.25 -11.20 -0.84
N LYS A 290 -17.72 -12.43 -1.09
CA LYS A 290 -19.11 -12.87 -0.78
C LYS A 290 -19.35 -13.18 0.70
N ASN A 291 -18.49 -12.74 1.62
CA ASN A 291 -18.89 -12.67 3.01
C ASN A 291 -19.79 -11.43 3.18
N ASP A 292 -21.10 -11.66 3.24
CA ASP A 292 -22.15 -10.61 3.27
C ASP A 292 -21.92 -9.55 4.37
N LYS A 293 -21.14 -9.83 5.42
CA LYS A 293 -20.72 -8.84 6.43
C LYS A 293 -19.57 -7.95 5.98
N ALA A 294 -18.55 -8.48 5.30
CA ALA A 294 -17.43 -7.67 4.79
C ALA A 294 -17.86 -6.87 3.57
N ASN A 295 -18.61 -7.48 2.65
CA ASN A 295 -19.25 -6.81 1.53
C ASN A 295 -20.27 -5.77 2.00
N SER A 296 -21.06 -6.02 3.03
CA SER A 296 -21.99 -4.99 3.51
C SER A 296 -21.30 -3.88 4.30
N ILE A 297 -20.13 -4.05 4.89
CA ILE A 297 -19.42 -2.95 5.57
C ILE A 297 -18.59 -2.15 4.57
N ILE A 298 -17.90 -2.80 3.63
CA ILE A 298 -17.12 -2.16 2.56
C ILE A 298 -18.06 -1.57 1.51
N ASN A 299 -19.07 -2.30 1.01
CA ASN A 299 -20.09 -1.69 0.14
C ASN A 299 -20.98 -0.69 0.89
N ARG A 300 -21.33 -0.83 2.19
CA ARG A 300 -22.04 0.28 2.87
C ARG A 300 -21.14 1.47 3.16
N ARG A 301 -19.83 1.33 3.40
CA ARG A 301 -18.93 2.48 3.61
C ARG A 301 -18.56 3.12 2.28
N MET A 302 -18.20 2.33 1.28
CA MET A 302 -17.86 2.77 -0.07
C MET A 302 -19.09 3.27 -0.80
N ASN A 303 -20.26 2.62 -0.69
CA ASN A 303 -21.50 3.22 -1.20
C ASN A 303 -21.93 4.42 -0.36
N ARG A 304 -21.76 4.49 0.98
CA ARG A 304 -22.03 5.74 1.73
C ARG A 304 -21.08 6.88 1.33
N TYR A 305 -19.82 6.56 1.01
CA TYR A 305 -18.78 7.52 0.61
C TYR A 305 -18.93 7.98 -0.84
N LEU A 306 -19.29 7.07 -1.75
CA LEU A 306 -19.57 7.37 -3.15
C LEU A 306 -20.94 8.07 -3.26
N SER A 307 -21.98 7.59 -2.58
CA SER A 307 -23.30 8.28 -2.58
C SER A 307 -23.29 9.63 -1.86
N SER A 308 -22.41 9.86 -0.87
CA SER A 308 -22.21 11.19 -0.30
C SER A 308 -21.51 12.14 -1.27
N LYS A 309 -20.53 11.65 -2.05
CA LYS A 309 -19.77 12.46 -3.03
C LYS A 309 -20.46 12.65 -4.38
N THR A 310 -21.37 11.75 -4.78
CA THR A 310 -22.08 11.83 -6.07
C THR A 310 -23.59 11.73 -5.84
N ARG A 311 -24.23 12.87 -5.57
CA ARG A 311 -25.69 13.15 -5.57
C ARG A 311 -26.62 11.93 -5.77
N GLY A 312 -26.70 11.01 -4.80
CA GLY A 312 -27.74 9.97 -4.75
C GLY A 312 -27.70 8.85 -5.80
N LEU A 313 -26.60 8.63 -6.52
CA LEU A 313 -26.47 7.47 -7.40
C LEU A 313 -26.24 6.18 -6.57
N ARG A 314 -27.11 5.18 -6.76
CA ARG A 314 -26.96 3.84 -6.16
C ARG A 314 -25.95 3.05 -6.98
N PHE A 315 -24.74 2.84 -6.46
CA PHE A 315 -23.70 2.10 -7.17
C PHE A 315 -23.81 0.59 -6.89
N GLY A 316 -24.33 -0.14 -7.88
CA GLY A 316 -24.24 -1.59 -7.96
C GLY A 316 -22.87 -2.00 -8.49
N LEU A 317 -21.84 -1.98 -7.64
CA LEU A 317 -20.51 -2.47 -8.00
C LEU A 317 -20.54 -4.00 -8.11
N ASP A 318 -20.58 -4.48 -9.35
CA ASP A 318 -20.24 -5.87 -9.65
C ASP A 318 -18.74 -5.97 -9.89
N ILE A 319 -18.00 -6.29 -8.81
CA ILE A 319 -16.54 -6.45 -8.79
C ILE A 319 -16.10 -7.54 -9.79
N THR A 320 -17.00 -8.47 -10.17
CA THR A 320 -16.71 -9.52 -11.15
C THR A 320 -16.52 -8.99 -12.58
N LYS A 321 -17.00 -7.77 -12.88
CA LYS A 321 -16.92 -7.14 -14.21
C LYS A 321 -15.76 -6.15 -14.36
N ILE A 322 -14.98 -5.92 -13.29
CA ILE A 322 -13.85 -5.00 -13.29
C ILE A 322 -12.59 -5.67 -13.89
N GLY A 323 -12.65 -6.99 -14.11
CA GLY A 323 -11.53 -7.84 -14.57
C GLY A 323 -11.49 -8.19 -16.06
N ASP A 324 -12.22 -7.51 -16.95
CA ASP A 324 -12.26 -7.88 -18.38
C ASP A 324 -10.90 -7.76 -19.09
N ARG A 325 -9.94 -7.04 -18.49
CA ARG A 325 -8.53 -7.10 -18.88
C ARG A 325 -7.79 -8.07 -17.96
N ALA A 326 -7.24 -9.14 -18.54
CA ALA A 326 -6.32 -10.02 -17.83
C ALA A 326 -5.11 -9.21 -17.33
N SER A 327 -5.06 -9.00 -16.02
CA SER A 327 -3.93 -8.31 -15.40
C SER A 327 -2.65 -9.14 -15.52
N ARG A 328 -1.54 -8.43 -15.67
CA ARG A 328 -0.17 -8.93 -15.70
C ARG A 328 0.34 -9.29 -14.30
N VAL A 329 -0.17 -8.67 -13.23
CA VAL A 329 0.33 -8.85 -11.85
C VAL A 329 0.40 -10.33 -11.43
N PRO A 330 -0.66 -11.15 -11.55
CA PRO A 330 -0.59 -12.55 -11.11
C PRO A 330 0.46 -13.33 -11.88
N ASN A 331 0.49 -13.16 -13.20
CA ASN A 331 1.41 -13.88 -14.08
C ASN A 331 2.87 -13.51 -13.79
N THR A 332 3.16 -12.24 -13.48
CA THR A 332 4.52 -11.78 -13.14
C THR A 332 5.06 -12.46 -11.88
N PHE A 333 4.22 -12.66 -10.85
CA PHE A 333 4.66 -13.24 -9.58
C PHE A 333 4.38 -14.73 -9.45
N LYS A 334 3.69 -15.34 -10.43
CA LYS A 334 3.25 -16.73 -10.38
C LYS A 334 4.40 -17.68 -10.08
N LYS A 335 5.53 -17.57 -10.79
CA LYS A 335 6.67 -18.50 -10.58
C LYS A 335 7.40 -18.25 -9.25
N THR A 336 7.45 -17.01 -8.77
CA THR A 336 8.02 -16.64 -7.46
C THR A 336 7.17 -17.22 -6.33
N VAL A 337 5.86 -16.99 -6.35
CA VAL A 337 4.92 -17.56 -5.36
C VAL A 337 4.96 -19.09 -5.41
N GLY A 338 4.95 -19.66 -6.61
CA GLY A 338 5.02 -21.10 -6.84
C GLY A 338 6.32 -21.78 -6.42
N PHE A 339 7.30 -21.03 -5.88
CA PHE A 339 8.49 -21.61 -5.28
C PHE A 339 8.19 -22.22 -3.90
N GLY A 340 7.31 -21.59 -3.11
CA GLY A 340 6.98 -22.05 -1.75
C GLY A 340 5.50 -22.30 -1.52
N VAL A 341 4.62 -21.82 -2.39
CA VAL A 341 3.18 -22.02 -2.27
C VAL A 341 2.69 -22.93 -3.39
N PRO A 342 2.00 -24.04 -3.07
CA PRO A 342 1.35 -24.90 -4.06
C PRO A 342 0.39 -24.12 -4.97
N GLN A 343 0.48 -24.33 -6.28
CA GLN A 343 -0.31 -23.59 -7.27
C GLN A 343 -1.65 -24.26 -7.61
N ASP A 344 -1.74 -25.58 -7.44
CA ASP A 344 -2.87 -26.40 -7.90
C ASP A 344 -3.96 -26.60 -6.84
N GLY A 345 -4.24 -25.57 -6.02
CA GLY A 345 -5.41 -25.55 -5.13
C GLY A 345 -5.49 -26.75 -4.18
N ALA A 346 -4.50 -26.90 -3.30
CA ALA A 346 -4.38 -27.95 -2.28
C ALA A 346 -4.08 -29.38 -2.77
N LYS A 347 -3.89 -29.63 -4.07
CA LYS A 347 -3.51 -30.97 -4.57
C LYS A 347 -2.03 -31.34 -4.34
N SER A 348 -1.13 -30.37 -4.44
CA SER A 348 0.28 -30.60 -4.12
C SER A 348 0.52 -30.26 -2.64
N PRO A 349 0.96 -31.21 -1.81
CA PRO A 349 1.25 -30.94 -0.41
C PRO A 349 2.46 -29.98 -0.27
N LEU A 350 2.49 -29.20 0.81
CA LEU A 350 3.52 -28.17 1.05
C LEU A 350 4.95 -28.72 1.01
N ASN A 351 5.12 -29.98 1.39
CA ASN A 351 6.40 -30.71 1.39
C ASN A 351 6.95 -31.01 -0.03
N GLU A 352 6.17 -30.85 -1.09
CA GLU A 352 6.64 -31.05 -2.47
C GLU A 352 7.15 -29.75 -3.13
N THR A 353 7.06 -28.62 -2.44
CA THR A 353 7.52 -27.34 -2.97
C THR A 353 9.06 -27.25 -2.99
N PRO A 354 9.66 -26.51 -3.95
CA PRO A 354 11.09 -26.23 -3.91
C PRO A 354 11.55 -25.56 -2.61
N LEU A 355 10.71 -24.74 -1.99
CA LEU A 355 11.01 -24.19 -0.67
C LEU A 355 11.15 -25.29 0.39
N ALA A 356 10.26 -26.30 0.39
CA ALA A 356 10.39 -27.42 1.33
C ALA A 356 11.70 -28.19 1.10
N GLN A 357 12.07 -28.44 -0.16
CA GLN A 357 13.36 -29.05 -0.49
C GLN A 357 14.54 -28.21 0.02
N TYR A 358 14.46 -26.87 -0.10
CA TYR A 358 15.46 -25.98 0.47
C TYR A 358 15.48 -26.03 2.01
N MET A 359 14.33 -26.18 2.67
CA MET A 359 14.25 -26.37 4.13
C MET A 359 14.90 -27.68 4.58
N ASP A 360 14.83 -28.74 3.77
CA ASP A 360 15.52 -30.01 4.01
C ASP A 360 17.05 -29.87 3.84
N ILE A 361 17.51 -29.08 2.86
CA ILE A 361 18.93 -28.77 2.67
C ILE A 361 19.49 -28.09 3.93
N ILE A 362 18.86 -27.01 4.41
CA ILE A 362 19.35 -26.29 5.60
C ILE A 362 19.23 -27.15 6.87
N GLY A 363 18.26 -28.08 6.92
CA GLY A 363 18.11 -29.01 8.04
C GLY A 363 19.26 -29.99 8.16
N ARG A 364 19.60 -30.66 7.05
CA ARG A 364 20.76 -31.56 6.99
C ARG A 364 22.05 -30.82 7.35
N LEU A 365 22.25 -29.61 6.82
CA LEU A 365 23.41 -28.79 7.16
C LEU A 365 23.46 -28.44 8.65
N ARG A 366 22.33 -28.07 9.25
CA ARG A 366 22.25 -27.75 10.67
C ARG A 366 22.63 -28.95 11.54
N GLU A 367 22.08 -30.13 11.26
CA GLU A 367 22.40 -31.36 11.99
C GLU A 367 23.90 -31.68 11.96
N GLU A 368 24.51 -31.55 10.78
CA GLU A 368 25.94 -31.78 10.60
C GLU A 368 26.81 -30.75 11.32
N MET A 369 26.41 -29.47 11.30
CA MET A 369 27.12 -28.42 12.03
C MET A 369 27.03 -28.62 13.54
N VAL A 370 25.87 -29.05 14.05
CA VAL A 370 25.69 -29.41 15.47
C VAL A 370 26.60 -30.58 15.82
N GLN A 371 26.56 -31.66 15.04
CA GLN A 371 27.40 -32.85 15.29
C GLN A 371 28.90 -32.52 15.24
N ALA A 372 29.33 -31.66 14.30
CA ALA A 372 30.71 -31.21 14.21
C ALA A 372 31.15 -30.48 15.49
N ARG A 373 30.27 -29.64 16.06
CA ARG A 373 30.54 -28.92 17.32
C ARG A 373 30.48 -29.81 18.56
N GLU A 374 29.61 -30.81 18.59
CA GLU A 374 29.58 -31.80 19.66
C GLU A 374 30.86 -32.65 19.69
N THR A 375 31.39 -32.98 18.51
CA THR A 375 32.64 -33.73 18.37
C THR A 375 33.86 -32.87 18.69
N ASN A 376 33.86 -31.61 18.24
CA ASN A 376 34.91 -30.64 18.50
C ASN A 376 34.28 -29.26 18.74
N PRO A 377 34.28 -28.75 19.99
CA PRO A 377 33.73 -27.44 20.32
C PRO A 377 34.31 -26.28 19.49
N ASP A 378 35.58 -26.42 19.06
CA ASP A 378 36.32 -25.43 18.25
C ASP A 378 36.27 -25.74 16.74
N ALA A 379 35.30 -26.55 16.29
CA ALA A 379 35.14 -26.86 14.87
C ALA A 379 35.00 -25.58 14.02
N SER A 380 35.78 -25.52 12.93
CA SER A 380 35.74 -24.41 11.98
C SER A 380 34.86 -24.73 10.77
N ILE A 381 34.52 -23.70 10.00
CA ILE A 381 33.70 -23.79 8.77
C ILE A 381 34.29 -24.77 7.76
N ASN A 382 35.62 -24.95 7.75
CA ASN A 382 36.32 -25.85 6.84
C ASN A 382 35.81 -27.30 6.91
N VAL A 383 35.29 -27.73 8.07
CA VAL A 383 34.74 -29.08 8.27
C VAL A 383 33.48 -29.32 7.41
N VAL A 384 32.69 -28.27 7.15
CA VAL A 384 31.42 -28.36 6.39
C VAL A 384 31.45 -27.64 5.04
N ALA A 385 32.58 -27.01 4.68
CA ALA A 385 32.70 -26.18 3.47
C ALA A 385 32.29 -26.91 2.17
N ARG A 386 32.66 -28.20 2.04
CA ARG A 386 32.31 -29.00 0.86
C ARG A 386 30.79 -29.22 0.74
N LYS A 387 30.12 -29.40 1.88
CA LYS A 387 28.67 -29.61 1.95
C LYS A 387 27.90 -28.30 1.72
N LEU A 388 28.41 -27.19 2.23
CA LEU A 388 27.91 -25.84 1.89
C LEU A 388 27.99 -25.58 0.38
N GLN A 389 29.10 -25.93 -0.27
CA GLN A 389 29.24 -25.77 -1.72
C GLN A 389 28.25 -26.66 -2.51
N THR A 390 28.00 -27.89 -2.05
CA THR A 390 26.98 -28.76 -2.62
C THR A 390 25.58 -28.16 -2.45
N ALA A 391 25.25 -27.66 -1.25
CA ALA A 391 23.97 -27.01 -0.97
C ALA A 391 23.72 -25.78 -1.83
N VAL A 392 24.76 -25.00 -2.15
CA VAL A 392 24.67 -23.87 -3.10
C VAL A 392 24.22 -24.36 -4.48
N LYS A 393 24.83 -25.44 -5.00
CA LYS A 393 24.46 -26.03 -6.30
C LYS A 393 23.06 -26.64 -6.28
N GLU A 394 22.68 -27.33 -5.20
CA GLU A 394 21.33 -27.86 -5.02
C GLU A 394 20.30 -26.72 -5.02
N THR A 395 20.58 -25.63 -4.31
CA THR A 395 19.73 -24.43 -4.27
C THR A 395 19.58 -23.77 -5.64
N GLU A 396 20.65 -23.69 -6.44
CA GLU A 396 20.59 -23.19 -7.81
C GLU A 396 19.70 -24.09 -8.70
N ALA A 397 19.80 -25.40 -8.54
CA ALA A 397 18.97 -26.37 -9.27
C ALA A 397 17.47 -26.15 -9.01
N LEU A 398 17.09 -25.82 -7.77
CA LEU A 398 15.70 -25.50 -7.39
C LEU A 398 15.12 -24.28 -8.15
N LEU A 399 15.99 -23.40 -8.65
CA LEU A 399 15.61 -22.18 -9.36
C LEU A 399 15.74 -22.29 -10.90
N GLN A 400 16.28 -23.38 -11.45
CA GLN A 400 16.57 -23.48 -12.90
C GLN A 400 15.35 -23.23 -13.79
N THR A 401 14.19 -23.78 -13.42
CA THR A 401 12.91 -23.67 -14.17
C THR A 401 12.15 -22.35 -13.92
N ARG A 402 12.70 -21.48 -13.06
CA ARG A 402 12.08 -20.20 -12.69
C ARG A 402 12.45 -19.09 -13.68
N ASP A 403 11.59 -18.07 -13.73
CA ASP A 403 11.85 -16.86 -14.54
C ASP A 403 12.86 -15.94 -13.85
N ASP A 404 13.30 -14.91 -14.57
CA ASP A 404 14.32 -13.97 -14.11
C ASP A 404 13.85 -13.18 -12.89
N MET A 405 12.55 -12.87 -12.81
CA MET A 405 11.95 -12.25 -11.63
C MET A 405 12.19 -13.12 -10.39
N ALA A 406 11.72 -14.37 -10.41
CA ALA A 406 11.87 -15.29 -9.29
C ALA A 406 13.33 -15.54 -8.94
N LYS A 407 14.21 -15.72 -9.93
CA LYS A 407 15.65 -15.92 -9.72
C LYS A 407 16.28 -14.73 -9.01
N ARG A 408 16.03 -13.52 -9.51
CA ARG A 408 16.60 -12.28 -8.97
C ARG A 408 16.15 -11.99 -7.54
N THR A 409 14.89 -12.26 -7.22
CA THR A 409 14.36 -12.03 -5.86
C THR A 409 14.70 -13.13 -4.88
N LEU A 410 14.73 -14.40 -5.31
CA LEU A 410 14.90 -15.55 -4.40
C LEU A 410 16.35 -15.95 -4.20
N LEU A 411 17.19 -15.88 -5.24
CA LEU A 411 18.57 -16.40 -5.14
C LEU A 411 19.36 -15.77 -3.98
N PRO A 412 19.36 -14.44 -3.77
CA PRO A 412 20.07 -13.85 -2.64
C PRO A 412 19.54 -14.35 -1.29
N LEU A 413 18.23 -14.53 -1.17
CA LEU A 413 17.60 -15.04 0.06
C LEU A 413 17.99 -16.49 0.34
N LEU A 414 18.19 -17.31 -0.69
CA LEU A 414 18.52 -18.72 -0.52
C LEU A 414 20.04 -18.98 -0.38
N GLN A 415 20.88 -18.16 -1.03
CA GLN A 415 22.34 -18.36 -1.05
C GLN A 415 23.08 -17.66 0.10
N ASN A 416 22.65 -16.48 0.53
CA ASN A 416 23.30 -15.79 1.64
C ASN A 416 23.36 -16.61 2.95
N PRO A 417 22.32 -17.39 3.33
CA PRO A 417 22.40 -18.28 4.49
C PRO A 417 23.48 -19.37 4.35
N LEU A 418 23.84 -19.74 3.12
CA LEU A 418 24.85 -20.77 2.82
C LEU A 418 26.27 -20.21 2.74
N ASN A 419 26.43 -18.88 2.68
CA ASN A 419 27.75 -18.23 2.59
C ASN A 419 28.43 -18.08 3.96
N VAL A 420 28.47 -19.15 4.75
CA VAL A 420 28.98 -19.11 6.13
C VAL A 420 30.43 -18.62 6.15
N GLY A 421 30.69 -17.54 6.88
CA GLY A 421 32.01 -16.89 6.97
C GLY A 421 32.49 -16.19 5.70
N GLY A 422 31.64 -16.02 4.68
CA GLY A 422 31.94 -15.24 3.48
C GLY A 422 32.87 -15.91 2.45
N ASN A 423 33.25 -17.17 2.68
CA ASN A 423 34.27 -17.87 1.87
C ASN A 423 33.70 -18.92 0.91
N ILE A 424 32.37 -19.09 0.86
CA ILE A 424 31.73 -20.06 -0.03
C ILE A 424 31.50 -19.38 -1.38
N ARG A 425 31.89 -20.07 -2.47
CA ARG A 425 31.70 -19.54 -3.82
C ARG A 425 30.21 -19.56 -4.16
N LEU A 426 29.62 -18.38 -4.21
CA LEU A 426 28.26 -18.17 -4.72
C LEU A 426 28.29 -17.99 -6.23
N SER A 427 27.22 -18.38 -6.92
CA SER A 427 27.02 -18.00 -8.31
C SER A 427 26.89 -16.49 -8.45
N SER A 428 27.69 -15.89 -9.33
CA SER A 428 27.49 -14.49 -9.72
C SER A 428 26.21 -14.38 -10.55
N HIS A 429 25.24 -13.59 -10.07
CA HIS A 429 24.17 -13.10 -10.91
C HIS A 429 24.80 -12.19 -11.98
N ASN A 430 24.96 -12.69 -13.21
CA ASN A 430 25.16 -11.83 -14.37
C ASN A 430 23.86 -11.04 -14.58
N ILE A 431 23.72 -9.92 -13.88
CA ILE A 431 22.74 -8.90 -14.25
C ILE A 431 23.37 -8.18 -15.44
N GLY A 432 23.03 -8.64 -16.65
CA GLY A 432 23.29 -7.86 -17.86
C GLY A 432 22.67 -6.48 -17.71
N GLY A 433 23.43 -5.45 -18.10
CA GLY A 433 23.10 -4.04 -17.91
C GLY A 433 21.98 -3.50 -18.78
#